data_AF-A0A495R4C2-F1
#
_entry.id   AF-A0A495R4C2-F1
#
_cell.length_a   1.000
_cell.length_b   1.000
_cell.length_c   1.000
_cell.angle_alpha   90.00
_cell.angle_beta   90.00
_cell.angle_gamma   90.00
#
_symmetry.space_group_name_H-M   'P 1'
#
loop_
_entity.id
_entity.type
_entity.pdbx_description
1 polymer ?
#
loop_
_entity_poly.entity_id
_entity_poly.type
_entity_poly.pdbx_seq_one_letter_code
_entity_poly.pdbx_strand_id
1 'polypeptide(L)' 'MPSIKTECGSCGERVSFVSSEDVDFLSCPECGREHCVTPNGASPVGEIPDEKQERLDRLREFEEEVLG' A
#
# COMPACT_ATOMS: atom_id res chain seq x y z
N MET A 1 10.84 -13.79 -13.83
CA MET A 1 10.27 -12.61 -13.15
C MET A 1 9.74 -13.09 -11.81
N PRO A 2 10.16 -12.51 -10.68
CA PRO A 2 9.65 -12.87 -9.35
C PRO A 2 8.17 -12.47 -9.22
N SER A 3 7.38 -13.30 -8.53
CA SER A 3 5.98 -13.00 -8.23
C SER A 3 5.84 -12.62 -6.75
N ILE A 4 5.37 -11.41 -6.48
CA ILE A 4 5.07 -10.92 -5.13
C ILE A 4 3.65 -11.38 -4.77
N LYS A 5 3.52 -12.11 -3.66
CA LYS A 5 2.20 -12.49 -3.12
C LYS A 5 1.83 -11.53 -2.00
N THR A 6 0.64 -10.95 -2.08
CA THR A 6 0.08 -10.09 -1.02
C THR A 6 -1.41 -10.34 -0.90
N GLU A 7 -2.00 -9.86 0.18
CA GLU A 7 -3.45 -9.82 0.32
C GLU A 7 -3.96 -8.47 -0.19
N CYS A 8 -5.01 -8.48 -1.00
CA CYS A 8 -5.65 -7.24 -1.40
C CYS A 8 -6.39 -6.66 -0.19
N GLY A 9 -5.92 -5.52 0.34
CA GLY A 9 -6.52 -4.88 1.50
C GLY A 9 -7.99 -4.46 1.32
N SER A 10 -8.51 -4.49 0.10
CA SER A 10 -9.88 -4.06 -0.20
C SER A 10 -10.89 -5.19 -0.39
N CYS A 11 -10.51 -6.26 -1.10
CA CYS A 11 -11.40 -7.42 -1.27
C CYS A 11 -11.02 -8.61 -0.36
N GLY A 12 -9.88 -8.54 0.34
CA GLY A 12 -9.37 -9.62 1.20
C GLY A 12 -8.79 -10.82 0.43
N GLU A 13 -8.79 -10.78 -0.90
CA GLU A 13 -8.33 -11.91 -1.71
C GLU A 13 -6.81 -11.93 -1.81
N ARG A 14 -6.23 -13.14 -1.83
CA ARG A 14 -4.79 -13.31 -2.00
C ARG A 14 -4.42 -13.17 -3.47
N VAL A 15 -3.66 -12.12 -3.77
CA VAL A 15 -3.26 -11.77 -5.13
C VAL A 15 -1.76 -11.95 -5.31
N SER A 16 -1.36 -12.36 -6.52
CA SER A 16 0.03 -12.45 -6.93
C SER A 16 0.31 -11.45 -8.04
N PHE A 17 1.19 -10.49 -7.76
CA PHE A 17 1.65 -9.51 -8.73
C PHE A 17 2.98 -9.97 -9.32
N VAL A 18 3.11 -9.90 -10.64
CA VAL A 18 4.39 -10.08 -11.32
C VAL A 18 4.95 -8.68 -11.55
N SER A 19 5.91 -8.28 -10.72
CA SER A 19 6.58 -6.98 -10.89
C SER A 19 7.95 -7.15 -11.54
N SER A 20 8.40 -6.07 -12.16
CA SER A 20 9.79 -5.91 -12.56
C SER A 20 10.68 -5.62 -11.33
N GLU A 21 11.98 -5.38 -11.55
CA GLU A 21 12.91 -5.00 -10.47
C GLU A 21 12.61 -3.61 -9.87
N ASP A 22 11.69 -2.85 -10.49
CA ASP A 22 11.29 -1.51 -10.12
C ASP A 22 9.91 -1.45 -9.43
N VAL A 23 9.51 -0.24 -9.02
CA VAL A 23 8.18 0.04 -8.47
C VAL A 23 7.16 0.06 -9.60
N ASP A 24 6.17 -0.83 -9.52
CA ASP A 24 5.07 -0.96 -10.48
C ASP A 24 3.72 -0.68 -9.81
N PHE A 25 2.78 -0.06 -10.54
CA PHE A 25 1.40 0.11 -10.10
C PHE A 25 0.51 -0.88 -10.85
N LEU A 26 -0.02 -1.87 -10.14
CA LEU A 26 -0.78 -2.97 -10.72
C LEU A 26 -2.15 -3.08 -10.06
N SER A 27 -3.18 -3.30 -10.87
CA SER A 27 -4.54 -3.53 -10.37
C SER A 27 -4.72 -4.96 -9.88
N CYS A 28 -5.45 -5.11 -8.76
CA CYS A 28 -5.94 -6.39 -8.28
C CYS A 28 -6.79 -7.05 -9.38
N PRO A 29 -6.51 -8.30 -9.78
CA PRO A 29 -7.25 -8.99 -10.83
C PRO A 29 -8.72 -9.26 -10.46
N GLU A 30 -9.04 -9.28 -9.16
CA GLU A 30 -10.37 -9.65 -8.65
C GLU A 30 -11.29 -8.44 -8.48
N CYS A 31 -10.78 -7.32 -7.97
CA CYS A 31 -11.58 -6.12 -7.66
C CYS A 31 -11.18 -4.87 -8.44
N GLY A 32 -10.09 -4.92 -9.21
CA GLY A 32 -9.60 -3.81 -10.03
C GLY A 32 -8.91 -2.68 -9.25
N ARG A 33 -8.78 -2.76 -7.92
CA ARG A 33 -8.15 -1.70 -7.14
C ARG A 33 -6.64 -1.67 -7.36
N GLU A 34 -6.06 -0.48 -7.41
CA GLU A 34 -4.64 -0.29 -7.66
C GLU A 34 -3.77 -0.60 -6.42
N HIS A 35 -2.66 -1.30 -6.67
CA HIS A 35 -1.63 -1.62 -5.69
C HIS A 35 -0.29 -1.06 -6.16
N CYS A 36 0.44 -0.48 -5.21
CA CYS A 36 1.86 -0.18 -5.38
C CYS A 36 2.64 -1.47 -5.07
N VAL A 37 3.30 -2.01 -6.08
CA VAL A 37 4.07 -3.25 -6.03
C VAL A 37 5.55 -2.91 -6.12
N THR A 38 6.31 -3.42 -5.17
CA THR A 38 7.76 -3.24 -5.08
C THR A 38 8.43 -4.60 -4.93
N PRO A 39 9.75 -4.71 -5.14
CA PRO A 39 10.50 -5.93 -4.86
C PRO A 39 10.36 -6.43 -3.41
N ASN A 40 10.01 -5.54 -2.48
CA ASN A 40 9.85 -5.84 -1.05
C ASN A 40 8.42 -6.24 -0.67
N GLY A 41 7.44 -6.06 -1.57
CA GLY A 41 6.03 -6.33 -1.27
C GLY A 41 5.07 -5.42 -2.02
N ALA A 42 3.78 -5.71 -1.90
CA ALA A 42 2.70 -4.96 -2.53
C ALA A 42 1.70 -4.42 -1.49
N SER A 43 1.31 -3.16 -1.63
CA SER A 43 0.37 -2.45 -0.74
C SER A 43 -0.72 -1.72 -1.54
N PRO A 44 -1.97 -1.69 -1.07
CA PRO A 44 -3.05 -0.94 -1.73
C PRO A 44 -2.73 0.56 -1.77
N VAL A 45 -3.05 1.22 -2.88
CA VAL A 45 -2.87 2.67 -3.04
C VAL A 45 -4.02 3.40 -2.35
N GLY A 46 -3.69 4.41 -1.54
CA GLY A 46 -4.68 5.29 -0.89
C GLY A 46 -5.36 4.73 0.36
N GLU A 47 -5.00 3.54 0.82
CA GLU A 47 -5.44 3.02 2.12
C GLU A 47 -4.29 3.11 3.13
N ILE A 48 -4.44 4.01 4.10
CA ILE A 48 -3.60 4.02 5.29
C ILE A 48 -4.27 3.06 6.27
N PRO A 49 -3.69 1.88 6.54
CA PRO A 49 -4.27 0.96 7.53
C PRO A 49 -4.41 1.67 8.87
N ASP A 50 -5.44 1.32 9.64
CA ASP A 50 -5.82 2.03 10.88
C ASP A 50 -4.66 2.16 11.88
N GLU A 51 -3.78 1.14 11.94
CA GLU A 51 -2.56 1.17 12.76
C GLU A 51 -1.58 2.29 12.37
N LYS A 52 -1.56 2.67 11.08
CA LYS A 52 -0.75 3.79 10.58
C LYS A 52 -1.47 5.13 10.65
N GLN A 53 -2.79 5.16 10.88
CA GLN A 53 -3.57 6.38 11.05
C GLN A 53 -3.19 7.10 12.35
N GLU A 54 -3.07 6.38 13.47
CA GLU A 54 -2.64 6.98 14.75
C GLU A 54 -1.24 7.63 14.66
N ARG A 55 -0.30 6.99 13.96
CA ARG A 55 1.02 7.58 13.70
C ARG A 55 0.95 8.80 12.79
N LEU A 56 0.04 8.81 11.83
CA LEU A 56 -0.16 9.93 10.91
C LEU A 56 -0.76 11.14 11.64
N ASP A 57 -1.72 10.92 12.52
CA ASP A 57 -2.33 11.97 13.34
C ASP A 57 -1.31 12.59 14.28
N ARG A 58 -0.49 11.75 14.94
CA ARG A 58 0.59 12.24 15.80
C ARG A 58 1.66 13.05 15.04
N LEU A 59 1.92 12.71 13.77
CA LEU A 59 2.80 13.48 12.90
C LEU A 59 2.21 14.84 12.53
N ARG A 60 0.89 14.90 12.27
CA ARG A 60 0.18 16.16 12.00
C ARG A 60 0.18 17.10 13.20
N GLU A 61 -0.10 16.58 14.39
CA GLU A 61 -0.05 17.38 15.63
C GLU A 61 1.34 18.00 15.85
N PHE A 62 2.41 17.25 15.53
CA PHE A 62 3.77 17.76 15.62
C PHE A 62 4.08 18.84 14.56
N GLU A 63 3.57 18.71 13.33
CA GLU A 63 3.72 19.77 12.31
C GLU A 63 3.03 21.07 12.73
N GLU A 64 1.81 20.99 13.29
CA GLU A 64 1.10 22.18 13.80
C GLU A 64 1.84 22.85 14.97
N GLU A 65 2.50 22.08 15.85
CA GLU A 65 3.25 22.62 16.98
C GLU A 65 4.59 23.25 16.59
N VAL A 66 5.27 22.72 15.56
CA VAL A 66 6.63 23.14 15.18
C VAL A 66 6.65 24.17 14.04
N LEU A 67 5.66 24.13 13.15
CA LEU A 67 5.59 24.99 11.96
C LEU A 67 4.44 26.01 12.01
N GLY A 68 3.59 25.98 13.03
CA GLY A 68 2.53 26.97 13.31
C GLY A 68 3.01 28.14 14.16
#